data_AF-A0A5N4W7S4-F1
#
_entry.id   AF-A0A5N4W7S4-F1
#
_cell.length_a   1.000
_cell.length_b   1.000
_cell.length_c   1.000
_cell.angle_alpha   90.00
_cell.angle_beta   90.00
_cell.angle_gamma   90.00
#
_symmetry.space_group_name_H-M   'P 1'
#
loop_
_entity.id
_entity.type
_entity.pdbx_description
1 polymer ?
#
loop_
_entity_poly.entity_id
_entity_poly.type
_entity_poly.pdbx_seq_one_letter_code
_entity_poly.pdbx_strand_id
1 'polypeptide(L)'
;MSTLPQKIVQTSENTRYLFASTDTTAIYSFALAAFMGVILALIGVFLAWWYGKKSFDLTSKSFEITVQQILTSIDAARDNTEKTFQMNLDLIQSQREIQHKELNFRYMHEWVQSFDNLSSGYLGEVYSFIKLINSYVMRDELALGDIDKQWENHVQTLDAIDLKLQGISILKFKLLLLLNKQSELEIKIIDDLNFMDDWIRSEYIENCFAHKIAIDWEGSAYMQFFSRVQQCKKNMIEFRLSKTSEQLDSF
;
A
#
# COMPACT_ATOMS: atom_id res chain seq x y z
N MET A 1 -111.87 -81.05 -53.53
CA MET A 1 -110.47 -81.51 -53.36
C MET A 1 -109.61 -80.27 -53.14
N SER A 2 -109.31 -79.86 -51.90
CA SER A 2 -108.17 -80.31 -51.08
C SER A 2 -106.84 -80.17 -51.85
N THR A 3 -105.99 -79.20 -51.57
CA THR A 3 -104.99 -79.29 -50.48
C THR A 3 -104.70 -77.97 -49.77
N LEU A 4 -104.43 -78.11 -48.46
CA LEU A 4 -104.25 -77.09 -47.43
C LEU A 4 -102.90 -76.34 -47.48
N PRO A 5 -102.81 -75.13 -46.93
CA PRO A 5 -101.54 -74.50 -46.60
C PRO A 5 -100.85 -75.27 -45.46
N GLN A 6 -99.57 -75.59 -45.63
CA GLN A 6 -98.75 -76.20 -44.59
C GLN A 6 -98.62 -75.25 -43.40
N LYS A 7 -99.40 -75.56 -42.35
CA LYS A 7 -99.26 -75.06 -41.00
C LYS A 7 -97.86 -75.43 -40.50
N ILE A 8 -96.97 -74.45 -40.33
CA ILE A 8 -95.73 -74.65 -39.59
C ILE A 8 -96.15 -74.90 -38.13
N VAL A 9 -96.05 -76.17 -37.73
CA VAL A 9 -96.37 -76.63 -36.39
C VAL A 9 -95.27 -76.15 -35.45
N GLN A 10 -95.60 -75.26 -34.51
CA GLN A 10 -94.77 -75.02 -33.34
C GLN A 10 -94.82 -76.26 -32.44
N THR A 11 -93.82 -77.12 -32.55
CA THR A 11 -93.55 -78.22 -31.63
C THR A 11 -92.83 -77.70 -30.38
N SER A 12 -93.10 -78.30 -29.23
CA SER A 12 -92.48 -78.02 -27.91
C SER A 12 -90.96 -78.22 -27.83
N GLU A 13 -90.33 -78.59 -28.96
CA GLU A 13 -88.88 -78.75 -29.07
C GLU A 13 -88.18 -77.51 -29.64
N ASN A 14 -88.88 -76.55 -30.26
CA ASN A 14 -88.28 -75.36 -30.87
C ASN A 14 -88.30 -74.08 -30.01
N THR A 15 -88.86 -74.12 -28.80
CA THR A 15 -88.81 -72.99 -27.85
C THR A 15 -87.88 -73.24 -26.66
N ARG A 16 -87.38 -74.47 -26.48
CA ARG A 16 -86.54 -74.85 -25.33
C ARG A 16 -85.09 -74.38 -25.43
N TYR A 17 -84.61 -74.11 -26.64
CA TYR A 17 -83.20 -73.75 -26.89
C TYR A 17 -82.93 -72.25 -27.02
N LEU A 18 -83.95 -71.38 -26.91
CA LEU A 18 -83.77 -69.94 -27.12
C LEU A 18 -83.91 -69.05 -25.87
N PHE A 19 -84.41 -69.56 -24.73
CA PHE A 19 -84.75 -68.69 -23.59
C PHE A 19 -84.14 -69.06 -22.22
N ALA A 20 -83.39 -70.16 -22.09
CA ALA A 20 -82.71 -70.49 -20.83
C ALA A 20 -81.20 -70.16 -20.83
N SER A 21 -80.55 -70.16 -21.99
CA SER A 21 -79.10 -69.96 -22.15
C SER A 21 -78.71 -68.49 -22.36
N THR A 22 -79.59 -67.68 -22.96
CA THR A 22 -79.25 -66.28 -23.32
C THR A 22 -79.33 -65.33 -22.11
N ASP A 23 -80.32 -65.47 -21.23
CA ASP A 23 -80.48 -64.60 -20.05
C ASP A 23 -79.47 -64.93 -18.93
N THR A 24 -79.19 -66.20 -18.68
CA THR A 24 -78.19 -66.59 -17.67
C THR A 24 -76.79 -66.18 -18.08
N THR A 25 -76.40 -66.40 -19.34
CA THR A 25 -75.06 -66.01 -19.84
C THR A 25 -74.87 -64.49 -19.83
N ALA A 26 -75.89 -63.70 -20.18
CA ALA A 26 -75.83 -62.23 -20.10
C ALA A 26 -75.70 -61.74 -18.65
N ILE A 27 -76.42 -62.33 -17.69
CA ILE A 27 -76.32 -62.00 -16.27
C ILE A 27 -74.94 -62.38 -15.70
N TYR A 28 -74.38 -63.54 -16.08
CA TYR A 28 -73.02 -63.94 -15.67
C TYR A 28 -71.95 -63.02 -16.28
N SER A 29 -72.08 -62.64 -17.55
CA SER A 29 -71.18 -61.67 -18.18
C SER A 29 -71.28 -60.28 -17.53
N PHE A 30 -72.49 -59.84 -17.15
CA PHE A 30 -72.70 -58.58 -16.42
C PHE A 30 -72.11 -58.63 -15.00
N ALA A 31 -72.32 -59.72 -14.26
CA ALA A 31 -71.77 -59.90 -12.92
C ALA A 31 -70.23 -59.97 -12.93
N LEU A 32 -69.65 -60.66 -13.91
CA LEU A 32 -68.20 -60.72 -14.11
C LEU A 32 -67.63 -59.34 -14.49
N ALA A 33 -68.31 -58.60 -15.37
CA ALA A 33 -67.92 -57.24 -15.73
C ALA A 33 -68.03 -56.27 -14.54
N ALA A 34 -69.10 -56.35 -13.74
CA ALA A 34 -69.26 -55.56 -12.52
C ALA A 34 -68.17 -55.88 -11.48
N PHE A 35 -67.85 -57.15 -11.28
CA PHE A 35 -66.77 -57.59 -10.39
C PHE A 35 -65.40 -57.08 -10.84
N MET A 36 -65.09 -57.23 -12.14
CA MET A 36 -63.86 -56.69 -12.72
C MET A 36 -63.81 -55.15 -12.61
N GLY A 37 -64.95 -54.47 -12.78
CA GLY A 37 -65.07 -53.03 -12.59
C GLY A 37 -64.77 -52.59 -11.16
N VAL A 38 -65.26 -53.33 -10.15
CA VAL A 38 -64.98 -53.06 -8.73
C VAL A 38 -63.50 -53.28 -8.41
N ILE A 39 -62.89 -54.36 -8.90
CA ILE A 39 -61.45 -54.61 -8.71
C ILE A 39 -60.62 -53.49 -9.34
N LEU A 40 -60.93 -53.10 -10.58
CA LEU A 40 -60.24 -52.01 -11.26
C LEU A 40 -60.42 -50.67 -10.54
N ALA A 41 -61.60 -50.40 -10.01
CA ALA A 41 -61.86 -49.20 -9.20
C ALA A 41 -61.02 -49.19 -7.91
N LEU A 42 -60.94 -50.31 -7.19
CA LEU A 42 -60.14 -50.43 -5.97
C LEU A 42 -58.63 -50.30 -6.26
N ILE A 43 -58.15 -50.90 -7.34
CA ILE A 43 -56.76 -50.74 -7.80
C ILE A 43 -56.49 -49.29 -8.19
N GLY A 44 -57.41 -48.63 -8.90
CA GLY A 44 -57.30 -47.22 -9.27
C GLY A 44 -57.22 -46.29 -8.06
N VAL A 45 -58.06 -46.51 -7.04
CA VAL A 45 -58.03 -45.76 -5.78
C VAL A 45 -56.73 -46.00 -5.01
N PHE A 46 -56.27 -47.25 -4.92
CA PHE A 46 -55.02 -47.59 -4.27
C PHE A 46 -53.81 -46.95 -4.96
N LEU A 47 -53.76 -47.01 -6.30
CA LEU A 47 -52.71 -46.38 -7.09
C LEU A 47 -52.74 -44.85 -6.91
N ALA A 48 -53.90 -44.22 -6.97
CA ALA A 48 -54.04 -42.78 -6.76
C ALA A 48 -53.54 -42.35 -5.36
N TRP A 49 -53.91 -43.10 -4.32
CA TRP A 49 -53.41 -42.87 -2.96
C TRP A 49 -51.90 -43.09 -2.85
N TRP A 50 -51.37 -44.16 -3.46
CA TRP A 50 -49.95 -44.49 -3.45
C TRP A 50 -49.10 -43.43 -4.18
N TYR A 51 -49.52 -43.03 -5.37
CA TYR A 51 -48.87 -41.96 -6.13
C TYR A 51 -48.96 -40.63 -5.38
N GLY A 52 -50.12 -40.28 -4.80
CA GLY A 52 -50.27 -39.08 -3.97
C GLY A 52 -49.32 -39.08 -2.77
N LYS A 53 -49.23 -40.21 -2.05
CA LYS A 53 -48.32 -40.37 -0.92
C LYS A 53 -46.85 -40.27 -1.34
N LYS A 54 -46.47 -40.90 -2.46
CA LYS A 54 -45.08 -40.87 -2.97
C LYS A 54 -44.70 -39.50 -3.51
N SER A 55 -45.62 -38.81 -4.18
CA SER A 55 -45.43 -37.44 -4.66
C SER A 55 -45.26 -36.48 -3.49
N PHE A 56 -46.07 -36.59 -2.43
CA PHE A 56 -45.91 -35.75 -1.25
C PHE A 56 -44.59 -35.99 -0.52
N ASP A 57 -44.15 -37.25 -0.39
CA ASP A 57 -42.85 -37.60 0.21
C ASP A 57 -41.68 -37.03 -0.60
N LEU A 58 -41.72 -37.16 -1.94
CA LEU A 58 -40.71 -36.57 -2.83
C LEU A 58 -40.71 -35.03 -2.74
N THR A 59 -41.88 -34.40 -2.76
CA THR A 59 -42.00 -32.94 -2.63
C THR A 59 -41.50 -32.45 -1.27
N SER A 60 -41.81 -33.16 -0.19
CA SER A 60 -41.32 -32.84 1.15
C SER A 60 -39.79 -32.90 1.21
N LYS A 61 -39.19 -33.95 0.66
CA LYS A 61 -37.72 -34.09 0.57
C LYS A 61 -37.09 -33.01 -0.30
N SER A 62 -37.70 -32.67 -1.44
CA SER A 62 -37.21 -31.58 -2.31
C SER A 62 -37.27 -30.22 -1.63
N PHE A 63 -38.32 -29.95 -0.86
CA PHE A 63 -38.45 -28.72 -0.08
C PHE A 63 -37.39 -28.68 1.03
N GLU A 64 -37.21 -29.77 1.78
CA GLU A 64 -36.19 -29.87 2.84
C GLU A 64 -34.77 -29.65 2.29
N ILE A 65 -34.43 -30.27 1.16
CA ILE A 65 -33.14 -30.05 0.49
C ILE A 65 -32.97 -28.58 0.08
N THR A 66 -34.02 -27.96 -0.45
CA THR A 66 -33.98 -26.55 -0.88
C THR A 66 -33.77 -25.61 0.31
N VAL A 67 -34.48 -25.83 1.42
CA VAL A 67 -34.30 -25.06 2.66
C VAL A 67 -32.88 -25.24 3.20
N GLN A 68 -32.36 -26.47 3.19
CA GLN A 68 -31.00 -26.74 3.64
C GLN A 68 -29.95 -26.04 2.74
N GLN A 69 -30.16 -26.03 1.42
CA GLN A 69 -29.33 -25.30 0.47
C GLN A 69 -29.37 -23.79 0.71
N ILE A 70 -30.55 -23.22 0.99
CA ILE A 70 -30.71 -21.81 1.33
C ILE A 70 -29.96 -21.47 2.64
N LEU A 71 -30.12 -22.28 3.69
CA LEU A 71 -29.41 -22.07 4.95
C LEU A 71 -27.90 -22.14 4.77
N THR A 72 -27.41 -23.16 4.06
CA THR A 72 -25.98 -23.31 3.73
C THR A 72 -25.47 -22.12 2.91
N SER A 73 -26.27 -21.63 1.98
CA SER A 73 -25.93 -20.44 1.18
C SER A 73 -25.90 -19.16 2.02
N ILE A 74 -26.80 -19.00 2.99
CA ILE A 74 -26.80 -17.87 3.92
C ILE A 74 -25.55 -17.92 4.81
N ASP A 75 -25.22 -19.08 5.34
CA ASP A 75 -24.02 -19.28 6.17
C ASP A 75 -22.74 -19.01 5.36
N ALA A 76 -22.64 -19.53 4.14
CA ALA A 76 -21.51 -19.25 3.26
C ALA A 76 -21.40 -17.76 2.88
N ALA A 77 -22.52 -17.08 2.64
CA ALA A 77 -22.54 -15.64 2.36
C ALA A 77 -22.10 -14.82 3.59
N ARG A 78 -22.51 -15.24 4.79
CA ARG A 78 -22.10 -14.62 6.06
C ARG A 78 -20.60 -14.80 6.29
N ASP A 79 -20.08 -16.02 6.15
CA ASP A 79 -18.65 -16.32 6.29
C ASP A 79 -17.80 -15.55 5.29
N ASN A 80 -18.26 -15.43 4.04
CA ASN A 80 -17.59 -14.61 3.03
C ASN A 80 -17.60 -13.13 3.39
N THR A 81 -18.73 -12.61 3.90
CA THR A 81 -18.83 -11.21 4.34
C THR A 81 -17.87 -10.92 5.49
N GLU A 82 -17.77 -11.82 6.48
CA GLU A 82 -16.84 -11.69 7.59
C GLU A 82 -15.38 -11.73 7.12
N LYS A 83 -15.03 -12.67 6.23
CA LYS A 83 -13.69 -12.73 5.62
C LYS A 83 -13.35 -11.48 4.83
N THR A 84 -14.30 -10.95 4.04
CA THR A 84 -14.12 -9.70 3.30
C THR A 84 -13.95 -8.52 4.25
N PHE A 85 -14.71 -8.47 5.35
CA PHE A 85 -14.57 -7.42 6.36
C PHE A 85 -13.19 -7.47 7.02
N GLN A 86 -12.72 -8.65 7.43
CA GLN A 86 -11.38 -8.80 8.02
C GLN A 86 -10.28 -8.44 7.01
N MET A 87 -10.39 -8.90 5.76
CA MET A 87 -9.44 -8.55 4.71
C MET A 87 -9.40 -7.04 4.46
N ASN A 88 -10.54 -6.36 4.49
CA ASN A 88 -10.60 -4.89 4.38
C ASN A 88 -9.95 -4.20 5.58
N LEU A 89 -10.11 -4.71 6.80
CA LEU A 89 -9.43 -4.19 7.99
C LEU A 89 -7.90 -4.34 7.86
N ASP A 90 -7.44 -5.52 7.46
CA ASP A 90 -6.01 -5.80 7.27
C ASP A 90 -5.41 -4.90 6.18
N LEU A 91 -6.15 -4.67 5.08
CA LEU A 91 -5.76 -3.72 4.03
C LEU A 91 -5.67 -2.28 4.54
N ILE A 92 -6.63 -1.82 5.35
CA ILE A 92 -6.59 -0.47 5.94
C ILE A 92 -5.39 -0.32 6.87
N GLN A 93 -5.10 -1.33 7.70
CA GLN A 93 -3.94 -1.33 8.59
C GLN A 93 -2.64 -1.29 7.78
N SER A 94 -2.51 -2.15 6.77
CA SER A 94 -1.36 -2.18 5.88
C SER A 94 -1.16 -0.85 5.13
N GLN A 95 -2.24 -0.23 4.64
CA GLN A 95 -2.17 1.09 4.01
C GLN A 95 -1.68 2.16 4.97
N ARG A 96 -2.13 2.14 6.24
CA ARG A 96 -1.67 3.07 7.26
C ARG A 96 -0.18 2.91 7.54
N GLU A 97 0.30 1.67 7.65
CA GLU A 97 1.72 1.38 7.82
C GLU A 97 2.55 1.87 6.63
N ILE A 98 2.10 1.60 5.40
CA ILE A 98 2.77 2.06 4.18
C ILE A 98 2.84 3.59 4.14
N GLN A 99 1.73 4.28 4.43
CA GLN A 99 1.71 5.75 4.47
C GLN A 99 2.70 6.31 5.51
N HIS A 100 2.76 5.70 6.69
CA HIS A 100 3.68 6.11 7.73
C HIS A 100 5.14 5.88 7.33
N LYS A 101 5.43 4.76 6.66
CA LYS A 101 6.76 4.45 6.12
C LYS A 101 7.16 5.44 5.03
N GLU A 102 6.24 5.77 4.12
CA GLU A 102 6.45 6.73 3.05
C GLU A 102 6.73 8.14 3.59
N LEU A 103 5.97 8.58 4.60
CA LEU A 103 6.19 9.87 5.26
C LEU A 103 7.58 9.95 5.89
N ASN A 104 7.98 8.91 6.63
CA ASN A 104 9.31 8.84 7.24
C ASN A 104 10.42 8.87 6.19
N PHE A 105 10.25 8.12 5.09
CA PHE A 105 11.22 8.11 3.99
C PHE A 105 11.35 9.48 3.32
N ARG A 106 10.24 10.18 3.06
CA ARG A 106 10.24 11.55 2.51
C ARG A 106 10.96 12.52 3.44
N TYR A 107 10.62 12.51 4.73
CA TYR A 107 11.28 13.34 5.72
C TYR A 107 12.78 13.10 5.78
N MET A 108 13.20 11.83 5.79
CA MET A 108 14.62 11.46 5.81
C MET A 108 15.34 11.90 4.52
N HIS A 109 14.70 11.74 3.37
CA HIS A 109 15.25 12.19 2.09
C HIS A 109 15.47 13.71 2.07
N GLU A 110 14.48 14.48 2.51
CA GLU A 110 14.59 15.94 2.63
C GLU A 110 15.68 16.37 3.63
N TRP A 111 15.78 15.66 4.75
CA TRP A 111 16.82 15.89 5.75
C TRP A 111 18.22 15.65 5.18
N VAL A 112 18.45 14.50 4.52
CA VAL A 112 19.74 14.17 3.89
C VAL A 112 20.12 15.20 2.84
N GLN A 113 19.20 15.57 1.96
CA GLN A 113 19.46 16.56 0.92
C GLN A 113 19.78 17.94 1.53
N SER A 114 19.06 18.33 2.58
CA SER A 114 19.32 19.58 3.30
C SER A 114 20.70 19.57 3.96
N PHE A 115 21.06 18.46 4.62
CA PHE A 115 22.36 18.31 5.27
C PHE A 115 23.52 18.35 4.26
N ASP A 116 23.41 17.64 3.13
CA ASP A 116 24.41 17.62 2.06
C ASP A 116 24.59 19.01 1.41
N ASN A 117 23.48 19.72 1.16
CA ASN A 117 23.53 21.07 0.60
C ASN A 117 24.14 22.07 1.57
N LEU A 118 23.81 21.99 2.86
CA LEU A 118 24.34 22.90 3.88
C LEU A 118 25.81 22.64 4.17
N SER A 119 26.21 21.37 4.26
CA SER A 119 27.61 20.99 4.52
C SER A 119 28.52 21.41 3.36
N SER A 120 28.14 21.08 2.12
CA SER A 120 28.88 21.49 0.94
C SER A 120 28.90 23.00 0.76
N GLY A 121 27.76 23.68 0.99
CA GLY A 121 27.66 25.13 0.96
C GLY A 121 28.57 25.80 1.98
N TYR A 122 28.58 25.32 3.23
CA TYR A 122 29.43 25.86 4.29
C TYR A 122 30.92 25.74 3.95
N LEU A 123 31.38 24.52 3.62
CA LEU A 123 32.78 24.29 3.28
C LEU A 123 33.21 25.06 2.02
N GLY A 124 32.31 25.20 1.05
CA GLY A 124 32.52 26.00 -0.15
C GLY A 124 32.69 27.49 0.18
N GLU A 125 31.82 28.06 1.01
CA GLU A 125 31.90 29.46 1.42
C GLU A 125 33.16 29.75 2.23
N VAL A 126 33.54 28.85 3.15
CA VAL A 126 34.82 28.95 3.87
C VAL A 126 36.01 29.00 2.91
N TYR A 127 36.06 28.09 1.93
CA TYR A 127 37.13 28.08 0.94
C TYR A 127 37.14 29.33 0.05
N SER A 128 35.96 29.79 -0.39
CA SER A 128 35.82 31.03 -1.15
C SER A 128 36.26 32.26 -0.37
N PHE A 129 35.97 32.31 0.92
CA PHE A 129 36.40 33.39 1.80
C PHE A 129 37.92 33.47 1.91
N ILE A 130 38.59 32.33 2.13
CA ILE A 130 40.06 32.27 2.22
C ILE A 130 40.70 32.76 0.93
N LYS A 131 40.17 32.35 -0.24
CA LYS A 131 40.62 32.87 -1.54
C LYS A 131 40.41 34.37 -1.69
N LEU A 132 39.25 34.88 -1.27
CA LEU A 132 38.93 36.30 -1.34
C LEU A 132 39.95 37.11 -0.53
N ILE A 133 40.20 36.71 0.71
CA ILE A 133 41.19 37.36 1.58
C ILE A 133 42.58 37.34 0.97
N ASN A 134 43.06 36.18 0.51
CA ASN A 134 44.40 36.09 -0.07
C ASN A 134 44.52 36.97 -1.32
N SER A 135 43.46 37.05 -2.14
CA SER A 135 43.44 37.92 -3.33
C SER A 135 43.45 39.41 -2.98
N TYR A 136 42.91 39.80 -1.82
CA TYR A 136 42.91 41.17 -1.35
C TYR A 136 44.31 41.59 -0.93
N VAL A 137 44.99 40.79 -0.11
CA VAL A 137 46.35 41.08 0.33
C VAL A 137 47.29 41.25 -0.86
N MET A 138 47.21 40.35 -1.85
CA MET A 138 48.02 40.45 -3.07
C MET A 138 47.70 41.71 -3.90
N ARG A 139 46.43 42.12 -3.98
CA ARG A 139 46.03 43.32 -4.72
C ARG A 139 46.47 44.60 -4.03
N ASP A 140 46.42 44.62 -2.70
CA ASP A 140 46.91 45.74 -1.89
C ASP A 140 48.43 45.93 -2.05
N GLU A 141 49.19 44.83 -2.02
CA GLU A 141 50.62 44.84 -2.30
C GLU A 141 50.93 45.40 -3.71
N LEU A 142 50.18 44.98 -4.73
CA LEU A 142 50.33 45.50 -6.10
C LEU A 142 49.93 46.98 -6.27
N ALA A 143 49.12 47.52 -5.35
CA ALA A 143 48.70 48.91 -5.37
C ALA A 143 49.62 49.83 -4.54
N LEU A 144 50.72 49.30 -3.99
CA LEU A 144 51.70 50.07 -3.22
C LEU A 144 52.17 51.33 -3.99
N GLY A 145 51.87 52.51 -3.43
CA GLY A 145 52.22 53.80 -4.01
C GLY A 145 51.08 54.55 -4.72
N ASP A 146 49.93 53.91 -4.96
CA ASP A 146 48.71 54.53 -5.51
C ASP A 146 47.59 54.52 -4.45
N ILE A 147 47.44 55.65 -3.74
CA ILE A 147 46.54 55.78 -2.59
C ILE A 147 45.08 55.61 -3.01
N ASP A 148 44.68 56.17 -4.15
CA ASP A 148 43.29 56.11 -4.62
C ASP A 148 42.91 54.65 -4.96
N LYS A 149 43.82 53.92 -5.62
CA LYS A 149 43.61 52.52 -5.96
C LYS A 149 43.63 51.59 -4.74
N GLN A 150 44.46 51.89 -3.73
CA GLN A 150 44.43 51.17 -2.46
C GLN A 150 43.11 51.37 -1.72
N TRP A 151 42.63 52.61 -1.66
CA TRP A 151 41.36 52.94 -1.02
C TRP A 151 40.18 52.25 -1.72
N GLU A 152 40.12 52.29 -3.05
CA GLU A 152 39.08 51.61 -3.83
C GLU A 152 39.09 50.08 -3.59
N ASN A 153 40.27 49.46 -3.64
CA ASN A 153 40.44 48.04 -3.36
C ASN A 153 39.97 47.67 -1.93
N HIS A 154 40.29 48.51 -0.95
CA HIS A 154 39.95 48.30 0.44
C HIS A 154 38.43 48.33 0.66
N VAL A 155 37.75 49.37 0.16
CA VAL A 155 36.30 49.54 0.31
C VAL A 155 35.53 48.39 -0.34
N GLN A 156 35.84 48.05 -1.59
CA GLN A 156 35.15 46.97 -2.30
C GLN A 156 35.36 45.60 -1.63
N THR A 157 36.55 45.37 -1.06
CA THR A 157 36.86 44.10 -0.41
C THR A 157 36.16 43.99 0.94
N LEU A 158 36.09 45.07 1.73
CA LEU A 158 35.41 45.07 3.02
C LEU A 158 33.95 44.63 2.91
N ASP A 159 33.19 45.20 1.96
CA ASP A 159 31.79 44.81 1.72
C ASP A 159 31.67 43.34 1.31
N ALA A 160 32.57 42.87 0.44
CA ALA A 160 32.57 41.49 -0.02
C ALA A 160 32.91 40.50 1.11
N ILE A 161 33.83 40.87 2.00
CA ILE A 161 34.23 40.07 3.16
C ILE A 161 33.09 39.98 4.17
N ASP A 162 32.42 41.10 4.50
CA ASP A 162 31.32 41.10 5.45
C ASP A 162 30.16 40.21 4.96
N LEU A 163 29.77 40.36 3.69
CA LEU A 163 28.75 39.51 3.07
C LEU A 163 29.12 38.02 3.13
N LYS A 164 30.41 37.68 2.94
CA LYS A 164 30.88 36.30 3.02
C LYS A 164 30.86 35.75 4.45
N LEU A 165 31.29 36.54 5.44
CA LEU A 165 31.22 36.16 6.85
C LEU A 165 29.78 35.94 7.32
N GLN A 166 28.85 36.78 6.88
CA GLN A 166 27.42 36.60 7.13
C GLN A 166 26.91 35.29 6.50
N GLY A 167 27.29 35.00 5.25
CA GLY A 167 26.95 33.75 4.58
C GLY A 167 27.45 32.51 5.33
N ILE A 168 28.72 32.51 5.75
CA ILE A 168 29.33 31.45 6.56
C ILE A 168 28.58 31.27 7.89
N SER A 169 28.28 32.37 8.57
CA SER A 169 27.57 32.36 9.86
C SER A 169 26.16 31.77 9.73
N ILE A 170 25.43 32.15 8.68
CA ILE A 170 24.09 31.63 8.40
C ILE A 170 24.13 30.12 8.12
N LEU A 171 25.10 29.67 7.31
CA LEU A 171 25.26 28.24 6.99
C LEU A 171 25.65 27.43 8.22
N LYS A 172 26.58 27.93 9.04
CA LYS A 172 26.95 27.34 10.33
C LYS A 172 25.72 27.19 11.23
N PHE A 173 24.94 28.26 11.39
CA PHE A 173 23.72 28.23 12.19
C PHE A 173 22.72 27.18 11.70
N LYS A 174 22.47 27.11 10.39
CA LYS A 174 21.58 26.10 9.81
C LYS A 174 22.09 24.68 10.03
N LEU A 175 23.40 24.44 9.93
CA LEU A 175 24.00 23.15 10.26
C LEU A 175 23.81 22.80 11.73
N LEU A 176 24.01 23.77 12.64
CA LEU A 176 23.79 23.56 14.07
C LEU A 176 22.34 23.20 14.40
N LEU A 177 21.35 23.67 13.65
CA LEU A 177 19.95 23.26 13.82
C LEU A 177 19.70 21.80 13.42
N LEU A 178 20.50 21.26 12.50
CA LEU A 178 20.42 19.85 12.10
C LEU A 178 21.24 18.91 13.01
N LEU A 179 22.20 19.45 13.76
CA LEU A 179 23.07 18.71 14.67
C LEU A 179 22.56 18.84 16.11
N ASN A 180 22.09 17.76 16.72
CA ASN A 180 21.42 17.79 18.02
C ASN A 180 22.33 17.44 19.22
N LYS A 181 23.66 17.40 19.02
CA LYS A 181 24.67 17.06 20.06
C LYS A 181 24.41 15.75 20.81
N GLN A 182 23.79 14.76 20.17
CA GLN A 182 23.45 13.49 20.83
C GLN A 182 24.54 12.43 20.60
N SER A 183 25.30 12.55 19.51
CA SER A 183 26.35 11.62 19.13
C SER A 183 27.75 12.25 19.20
N GLU A 184 28.76 11.40 19.39
CA GLU A 184 30.17 11.79 19.34
C GLU A 184 30.55 12.43 18.00
N LEU A 185 29.96 11.95 16.90
CA LEU A 185 30.16 12.52 15.56
C LEU A 185 29.62 13.94 15.44
N GLU A 186 28.41 14.21 15.98
CA GLU A 186 27.86 15.57 15.98
C GLU A 186 28.73 16.53 16.79
N ILE A 187 29.22 16.10 17.95
CA ILE A 187 30.12 16.91 18.78
C ILE A 187 31.40 17.24 17.99
N LYS A 188 32.01 16.23 17.36
CA LYS A 188 33.21 16.42 16.52
C LYS A 188 32.95 17.41 15.36
N ILE A 189 31.82 17.29 14.68
CA ILE A 189 31.44 18.22 13.60
C ILE A 189 31.30 19.64 14.15
N ILE A 190 30.62 19.82 15.27
CA ILE A 190 30.42 21.13 15.89
C ILE A 190 31.76 21.75 16.30
N ASP A 191 32.66 20.97 16.87
CA ASP A 191 34.00 21.41 17.22
C ASP A 191 34.81 21.81 15.98
N ASP A 192 34.70 21.05 14.88
CA ASP A 192 35.31 21.42 13.59
C ASP A 192 34.74 22.74 13.05
N LEU A 193 33.41 22.94 13.11
CA LEU A 193 32.73 24.17 12.69
C LEU A 193 33.15 25.38 13.52
N ASN A 194 33.30 25.22 14.83
CA ASN A 194 33.78 26.28 15.71
C ASN A 194 35.24 26.61 15.44
N PHE A 195 36.10 25.59 15.32
CA PHE A 195 37.49 25.80 14.95
C PHE A 195 37.65 26.58 13.64
N MET A 196 36.87 26.24 12.60
CA MET A 196 36.93 26.97 11.33
C MET A 196 36.51 28.43 11.48
N ASP A 197 35.44 28.73 12.22
CA ASP A 197 34.97 30.10 12.47
C ASP A 197 36.02 30.92 13.25
N ASP A 198 36.63 30.32 14.28
CA ASP A 198 37.69 30.96 15.07
C ASP A 198 38.93 31.23 14.21
N TRP A 199 39.34 30.25 13.40
CA TRP A 199 40.48 30.38 12.49
C TRP A 199 40.24 31.48 11.44
N ILE A 200 39.06 31.49 10.82
CA ILE A 200 38.65 32.50 9.83
C ILE A 200 38.73 33.91 10.42
N ARG A 201 38.24 34.08 11.66
CA ARG A 201 38.27 35.38 12.36
C ARG A 201 39.69 35.81 12.70
N SER A 202 40.50 34.92 13.26
CA SER A 202 41.91 35.20 13.58
C SER A 202 42.70 35.53 12.32
N GLU A 203 42.62 34.71 11.27
CA GLU A 203 43.36 34.93 10.03
C GLU A 203 42.95 36.23 9.34
N TYR A 204 41.64 36.52 9.30
CA TYR A 204 41.14 37.76 8.72
C TYR A 204 41.58 39.00 9.51
N ILE A 205 41.28 39.04 10.80
CA ILE A 205 41.48 40.23 11.63
C ILE A 205 42.96 40.45 11.90
N GLU A 206 43.65 39.40 12.34
CA GLU A 206 45.02 39.50 12.83
C GLU A 206 46.00 39.49 11.67
N ASN A 207 45.94 38.52 10.76
CA ASN A 207 46.97 38.39 9.73
C ASN A 207 46.70 39.28 8.51
N CYS A 208 45.50 39.24 7.95
CA CYS A 208 45.23 39.90 6.67
C CYS A 208 44.84 41.37 6.80
N PHE A 209 44.02 41.75 7.78
CA PHE A 209 43.60 43.13 7.96
C PHE A 209 44.65 43.97 8.69
N ALA A 210 45.16 43.49 9.83
CA ALA A 210 46.11 44.25 10.65
C ALA A 210 47.54 44.23 10.07
N HIS A 211 48.02 43.07 9.62
CA HIS A 211 49.42 42.92 9.18
C HIS A 211 49.59 42.80 7.66
N LYS A 212 48.49 42.66 6.89
CA LYS A 212 48.51 42.48 5.43
C LYS A 212 49.42 41.32 4.99
N ILE A 213 49.40 40.24 5.76
CA ILE A 213 50.18 39.03 5.47
C ILE A 213 49.33 38.11 4.58
N ALA A 214 49.93 37.67 3.48
CA ALA A 214 49.31 36.70 2.60
C ALA A 214 49.30 35.31 3.25
N ILE A 215 48.31 34.50 2.89
CA ILE A 215 48.20 33.15 3.45
C ILE A 215 49.34 32.30 2.91
N ASP A 216 50.15 31.75 3.81
CA ASP A 216 51.13 30.74 3.50
C ASP A 216 50.45 29.37 3.38
N TRP A 217 50.20 28.96 2.13
CA TRP A 217 49.52 27.71 1.79
C TRP A 217 50.33 26.45 2.15
N GLU A 218 51.63 26.59 2.40
CA GLU A 218 52.51 25.50 2.84
C GLU A 218 52.81 25.60 4.36
N GLY A 219 52.38 26.69 4.98
CA GLY A 219 52.57 26.98 6.39
C GLY A 219 51.83 26.00 7.30
N SER A 220 52.41 25.76 8.48
CA SER A 220 51.86 24.84 9.47
C SER A 220 50.43 25.19 9.90
N ALA A 221 50.11 26.48 10.02
CA ALA A 221 48.79 26.96 10.39
C ALA A 221 47.73 26.61 9.33
N TYR A 222 48.00 26.90 8.06
CA TYR A 222 47.07 26.54 6.98
C TYR A 222 46.95 25.03 6.82
N MET A 223 48.05 24.28 6.93
CA MET A 223 48.02 22.82 6.84
C MET A 223 47.19 22.18 7.96
N GLN A 224 47.27 22.72 9.20
CA GLN A 224 46.41 22.30 10.30
C GLN A 224 44.94 22.62 10.00
N PHE A 225 44.66 23.83 9.51
CA PHE A 225 43.31 24.23 9.12
C PHE A 225 42.74 23.31 8.02
N PHE A 226 43.49 23.09 6.94
CA PHE A 226 43.10 22.23 5.84
C PHE A 226 42.85 20.78 6.29
N SER A 227 43.71 20.25 7.15
CA SER A 227 43.51 18.93 7.76
C SER A 227 42.20 18.86 8.54
N ARG A 228 41.89 19.88 9.34
CA ARG A 228 40.63 19.96 10.10
C ARG A 228 39.40 20.06 9.18
N VAL A 229 39.49 20.81 8.08
CA VAL A 229 38.44 20.87 7.05
C VAL A 229 38.18 19.48 6.43
N GLN A 230 39.23 18.73 6.07
CA GLN A 230 39.08 17.37 5.53
C GLN A 230 38.47 16.42 6.56
N GLN A 231 38.88 16.53 7.82
CA GLN A 231 38.31 15.74 8.90
C GLN A 231 36.82 16.06 9.11
N CYS A 232 36.45 17.33 9.09
CA CYS A 232 35.06 17.78 9.19
C CYS A 232 34.20 17.18 8.08
N LYS A 233 34.68 17.26 6.83
CA LYS A 233 34.01 16.65 5.67
C LYS A 233 33.80 15.14 5.87
N LYS A 234 34.82 14.43 6.36
CA LYS A 234 34.72 12.99 6.66
C LYS A 234 33.66 12.73 7.74
N ASN A 235 33.71 13.48 8.84
CA ASN A 235 32.76 13.35 9.95
C ASN A 235 31.32 13.59 9.48
N MET A 236 31.09 14.60 8.63
CA MET A 236 29.76 14.89 8.05
C MET A 236 29.23 13.74 7.19
N ILE A 237 30.07 13.14 6.34
CA ILE A 237 29.69 11.97 5.52
C ILE A 237 29.36 10.78 6.43
N GLU A 238 30.20 10.50 7.42
CA GLU A 238 30.00 9.39 8.35
C GLU A 238 28.72 9.55 9.18
N PHE A 239 28.47 10.77 9.69
CA PHE A 239 27.25 11.10 10.42
C PHE A 239 25.99 10.89 9.57
N ARG A 240 26.00 11.37 8.33
CA ARG A 240 24.88 11.18 7.39
C ARG A 240 24.61 9.69 7.13
N LEU A 241 25.66 8.90 6.91
CA LEU A 241 25.54 7.46 6.68
C LEU A 241 24.97 6.74 7.92
N SER A 242 25.49 7.08 9.11
CA SER A 242 24.99 6.55 10.38
C SER A 242 23.50 6.87 10.57
N LYS A 243 23.09 8.13 10.36
CA LYS A 243 21.67 8.53 10.47
C LYS A 243 20.75 7.84 9.49
N THR A 244 21.23 7.60 8.27
CA THR A 244 20.45 6.88 7.24
C THR A 244 20.32 5.39 7.61
N SER A 245 21.36 4.78 8.19
CA SER A 245 21.33 3.39 8.66
C SER A 245 20.39 3.19 9.84
N GLU A 246 20.45 4.06 10.86
CA GLU A 246 19.55 4.02 12.02
C GLU A 246 18.07 4.01 11.61
N GLN A 247 17.75 4.72 10.52
CA GLN A 247 16.40 4.77 9.98
C GLN A 247 16.03 3.50 9.23
N LEU A 248 16.95 2.94 8.43
CA LEU A 248 16.76 1.66 7.74
C LEU A 248 16.50 0.51 8.73
N ASP A 249 17.20 0.51 9.86
CA ASP A 249 17.06 -0.51 10.91
C ASP A 249 15.79 -0.35 11.76
N SER A 250 15.10 0.80 11.66
CA SER A 250 13.82 1.05 12.33
C SER A 250 12.59 0.56 11.54
N PHE A 251 12.81 -0.05 10.36
CA PHE A 251 11.79 -0.65 9.49
C PHE A 251 11.68 -2.17 9.64
#